data_AF-A0A3D6CXF4-F1
#
_entry.id   AF-A0A3D6CXF4-F1
#
_cell.length_a   1.000
_cell.length_b   1.000
_cell.length_c   1.000
_cell.angle_alpha   90.00
_cell.angle_beta   90.00
_cell.angle_gamma   90.00
#
_symmetry.space_group_name_H-M   'P 1'
#
loop_
_entity.id
_entity.type
_entity.pdbx_description
1 polymer ?
#
loop_
_entity_poly.entity_id
_entity_poly.type
_entity_poly.pdbx_seq_one_letter_code
_entity_poly.pdbx_strand_id
1 'polypeptide(L)'
;MNKICKLCNQDCSSKARYKDEAGQYTCKECYDEFSLDKEKNKEIIATGSTSLRRPPSPTGKSGSKNASTGKYLQVFGIGLLGVGIQVGAALSESVLLVVLTFLYILFCNLAIADRLGADNSILQLIPIVNVFHLCWCVDLPVWMGFLFFVPLVNIVFVAYLYCRVANQLGKPTLSGVLILIPLANTFLLGYLVSSESLKR
;
A
#
# COMPACT_ATOMS: atom_id res chain seq x y z
N MET A 1 -60.45 29.45 -20.00
CA MET A 1 -60.04 30.06 -18.71
C MET A 1 -59.02 29.13 -18.05
N ASN A 2 -57.75 29.51 -18.05
CA ASN A 2 -56.69 28.69 -17.48
C ASN A 2 -56.87 28.61 -15.96
N LYS A 3 -57.10 27.41 -15.45
CA LYS A 3 -57.29 27.14 -14.02
C LYS A 3 -55.91 26.97 -13.40
N ILE A 4 -55.26 28.10 -13.12
CA ILE A 4 -53.91 28.14 -12.57
C ILE A 4 -53.97 27.85 -11.07
N CYS A 5 -53.03 27.05 -10.56
CA CYS A 5 -52.91 26.79 -9.13
C CYS A 5 -52.47 28.06 -8.39
N LYS A 6 -53.14 28.41 -7.29
CA LYS A 6 -52.82 29.62 -6.51
C LYS A 6 -51.41 29.61 -5.90
N LEU A 7 -50.91 28.44 -5.50
CA LEU A 7 -49.63 28.31 -4.81
C LEU A 7 -48.46 28.26 -5.78
N CYS A 8 -48.46 27.34 -6.73
CA CYS A 8 -47.33 27.18 -7.66
C CYS A 8 -47.43 28.04 -8.94
N ASN A 9 -48.56 28.72 -9.16
CA ASN A 9 -48.83 29.55 -10.34
C ASN A 9 -48.58 28.86 -11.69
N GLN A 10 -48.73 27.53 -11.74
CA GLN A 10 -48.62 26.68 -12.93
C GLN A 10 -49.95 26.01 -13.27
N ASP A 11 -50.13 25.60 -14.52
CA ASP A 11 -51.33 24.88 -14.96
C ASP A 11 -51.23 23.39 -14.61
N CYS A 12 -51.76 23.02 -13.45
CA CYS A 12 -51.73 21.63 -12.97
C CYS A 12 -52.89 20.78 -13.51
N SER A 13 -53.26 20.92 -14.80
CA SER A 13 -54.52 20.37 -15.35
C SER A 13 -54.57 18.85 -15.35
N SER A 14 -53.38 18.23 -15.41
CA SER A 14 -53.18 16.79 -15.41
C SER A 14 -53.17 16.15 -14.02
N LYS A 15 -53.22 16.94 -12.93
CA LYS A 15 -53.10 16.43 -11.55
C LYS A 15 -54.42 16.60 -10.78
N ALA A 16 -54.62 15.81 -9.73
CA ALA A 16 -55.74 15.98 -8.81
C ALA A 16 -55.70 17.37 -8.14
N ARG A 17 -56.87 18.02 -8.04
CA ARG A 17 -57.02 19.40 -7.56
C ARG A 17 -58.07 19.48 -6.45
N TYR A 18 -57.80 20.34 -5.48
CA TYR A 18 -58.78 20.75 -4.48
C TYR A 18 -59.29 22.14 -4.82
N LYS A 19 -60.59 22.38 -4.62
CA LYS A 19 -61.23 23.66 -4.86
C LYS A 19 -61.66 24.25 -3.52
N ASP A 20 -61.18 25.44 -3.23
CA ASP A 20 -61.55 26.15 -2.00
C ASP A 20 -62.96 26.76 -2.13
N GLU A 21 -63.57 27.12 -1.01
CA GLU A 21 -64.90 27.77 -0.96
C GLU A 21 -64.94 29.08 -1.77
N ALA A 22 -63.80 29.77 -1.88
CA ALA A 22 -63.61 30.96 -2.71
C ALA A 22 -63.48 30.68 -4.23
N GLY A 23 -63.62 29.42 -4.66
CA GLY A 23 -63.59 29.02 -6.06
C GLY A 23 -62.19 28.87 -6.68
N GLN A 24 -61.13 28.99 -5.88
CA GLN A 24 -59.72 28.89 -6.30
C GLN A 24 -59.27 27.42 -6.35
N TYR A 25 -58.37 27.07 -7.28
CA TYR A 25 -57.86 25.71 -7.44
C TYR A 25 -56.45 25.58 -6.85
N THR A 26 -56.22 24.50 -6.11
CA THR A 26 -54.92 24.16 -5.51
C THR A 26 -54.50 22.75 -5.91
N CYS A 27 -53.23 22.56 -6.25
CA CYS A 27 -52.67 21.28 -6.66
C CYS A 27 -52.50 20.34 -5.44
N LYS A 28 -52.69 19.02 -5.60
CA LYS A 28 -52.54 18.06 -4.48
C LYS A 28 -51.18 18.18 -3.77
N GLU A 29 -50.09 18.21 -4.52
CA GLU A 29 -48.73 18.36 -3.98
C GLU A 29 -48.57 19.64 -3.16
N CYS A 30 -49.12 20.75 -3.65
CA CYS A 30 -49.10 22.06 -2.99
C CYS A 30 -49.93 22.08 -1.70
N TYR A 31 -51.06 21.37 -1.70
CA TYR A 31 -51.94 21.26 -0.54
C TYR A 31 -51.31 20.41 0.55
N ASP A 32 -50.72 19.28 0.17
CA ASP A 32 -50.06 18.36 1.08
C ASP A 32 -48.88 19.07 1.79
N GLU A 33 -48.03 19.79 1.07
CA GLU A 33 -46.95 20.61 1.67
C GLU A 33 -47.49 21.68 2.64
N PHE A 34 -48.53 22.41 2.25
CA PHE A 34 -49.13 23.45 3.10
C PHE A 34 -49.79 22.85 4.36
N SER A 35 -50.36 21.65 4.26
CA SER A 35 -50.96 20.95 5.39
C SER A 35 -49.91 20.50 6.42
N LEU A 36 -48.76 20.02 5.95
CA LEU A 36 -47.62 19.62 6.79
C LEU A 36 -47.00 20.83 7.48
N ASP A 37 -46.87 21.96 6.79
CA ASP A 37 -46.38 23.21 7.38
C ASP A 37 -47.33 23.74 8.47
N LYS A 38 -48.64 23.54 8.32
CA LYS A 38 -49.63 23.90 9.34
C LYS A 38 -49.51 23.01 10.59
N GLU A 39 -49.31 21.71 10.42
CA GLU A 39 -49.10 20.77 11.52
C GLU A 39 -47.81 21.08 12.28
N LYS A 40 -46.70 21.28 11.55
CA LYS A 40 -45.41 21.65 12.13
C LYS A 40 -45.45 22.99 12.88
N ASN A 41 -46.14 23.99 12.34
CA ASN A 41 -46.34 25.25 13.06
C ASN A 41 -47.22 25.07 14.31
N LYS A 42 -48.18 24.16 14.31
CA LYS A 42 -48.99 23.84 15.50
C LYS A 42 -48.14 23.23 16.62
N GLU A 43 -47.21 22.34 16.28
CA GLU A 43 -46.24 21.77 17.23
C GLU A 43 -45.28 22.84 17.80
N ILE A 44 -44.84 23.78 16.96
CA ILE A 44 -43.96 24.89 17.39
C ILE A 44 -44.70 25.86 18.33
N ILE A 45 -45.99 26.10 18.10
CA ILE A 45 -46.82 26.96 18.97
C ILE A 45 -47.06 26.28 20.33
N ALA A 46 -47.19 24.96 20.39
CA ALA A 46 -47.32 24.21 21.64
C ALA A 46 -46.04 24.19 22.51
N THR A 47 -44.88 24.44 21.89
CA THR A 47 -43.56 24.43 22.56
C THR A 47 -42.98 25.83 22.80
N GLY A 48 -43.81 26.88 22.71
CA GLY A 48 -43.47 28.21 23.24
C GLY A 48 -42.25 28.89 22.60
N SER A 49 -41.95 28.62 21.33
CA SER A 49 -40.88 29.31 20.60
C SER A 49 -41.42 30.14 19.44
N THR A 50 -41.46 31.45 19.65
CA THR A 50 -41.92 32.46 18.70
C THR A 50 -40.99 32.55 17.48
N SER A 51 -41.41 32.03 16.32
CA SER A 51 -41.19 32.71 15.03
C SER A 51 -42.17 32.20 13.97
N LEU A 52 -43.09 33.04 13.54
CA LEU A 52 -43.86 32.84 12.30
C LEU A 52 -42.92 33.02 11.12
N ARG A 53 -42.46 31.93 10.50
CA ARG A 53 -41.76 32.01 9.20
C ARG A 53 -42.80 32.24 8.10
N ARG A 54 -42.65 33.33 7.33
CA ARG A 54 -43.39 33.53 6.07
C ARG A 54 -43.14 32.37 5.11
N PRO A 55 -44.13 31.97 4.30
CA PRO A 55 -43.93 30.96 3.28
C PRO A 55 -42.97 31.48 2.18
N PRO A 56 -41.97 30.68 1.76
CA PRO A 56 -41.12 31.04 0.63
C PRO A 56 -41.89 30.91 -0.70
N SER A 57 -41.63 31.84 -1.63
CA SER A 57 -42.18 31.79 -3.00
C SER A 57 -41.62 30.60 -3.78
N PRO A 58 -42.40 29.96 -4.66
CA PRO A 58 -41.95 28.77 -5.36
C PRO A 58 -41.07 29.14 -6.55
N THR A 59 -39.76 28.95 -6.41
CA THR A 59 -38.87 28.80 -7.56
C THR A 59 -38.85 27.33 -7.99
N GLY A 60 -39.18 27.09 -9.26
CA GLY A 60 -39.30 25.76 -9.83
C GLY A 60 -38.02 24.94 -9.70
N LYS A 61 -38.14 23.73 -9.15
CA LYS A 61 -37.05 22.75 -9.11
C LYS A 61 -37.19 21.79 -10.29
N SER A 62 -36.37 22.00 -11.30
CA SER A 62 -36.03 20.99 -12.32
C SER A 62 -35.30 19.84 -11.64
N GLY A 63 -35.77 18.61 -11.87
CA GLY A 63 -35.21 17.40 -11.29
C GLY A 63 -33.87 17.04 -11.93
N SER A 64 -32.78 17.09 -11.14
CA SER A 64 -31.50 16.48 -11.48
C SER A 64 -31.28 15.27 -10.56
N LYS A 65 -31.75 14.10 -10.99
CA LYS A 65 -31.34 12.81 -10.41
C LYS A 65 -30.27 12.23 -11.32
N ASN A 66 -29.00 12.65 -11.19
CA ASN A 66 -27.83 11.98 -11.83
C ASN A 66 -26.45 12.51 -11.35
N ALA A 67 -26.32 13.04 -10.13
CA ALA A 67 -25.06 13.65 -9.66
C ALA A 67 -24.28 12.83 -8.60
N SER A 68 -24.86 11.77 -8.01
CA SER A 68 -24.20 11.01 -6.94
C SER A 68 -23.41 9.80 -7.43
N THR A 69 -23.86 9.12 -8.49
CA THR A 69 -23.21 7.89 -9.01
C THR A 69 -21.82 8.14 -9.57
N GLY A 70 -21.57 9.31 -10.19
CA GLY A 70 -20.26 9.68 -10.73
C GLY A 70 -19.19 9.96 -9.66
N LYS A 71 -19.59 10.39 -8.46
CA LYS A 71 -18.64 10.73 -7.38
C LYS A 71 -18.00 9.48 -6.79
N TYR A 72 -18.76 8.40 -6.62
CA TYR A 72 -18.22 7.14 -6.13
C TYR A 72 -17.31 6.48 -7.18
N LEU A 73 -17.69 6.49 -8.45
CA LEU A 73 -16.87 5.92 -9.52
C LEU A 73 -15.51 6.64 -9.68
N GLN A 74 -15.48 7.96 -9.50
CA GLN A 74 -14.24 8.74 -9.47
C GLN A 74 -13.40 8.38 -8.24
N VAL A 75 -13.97 8.38 -7.03
CA VAL A 75 -13.23 8.06 -5.79
C VAL A 75 -12.65 6.65 -5.78
N PHE A 76 -13.40 5.65 -6.26
CA PHE A 76 -12.89 4.27 -6.38
C PHE A 76 -11.84 4.13 -7.49
N GLY A 77 -11.99 4.84 -8.62
CA GLY A 77 -11.01 4.83 -9.71
C GLY A 77 -9.66 5.45 -9.32
N ILE A 78 -9.67 6.60 -8.63
CA ILE A 78 -8.43 7.27 -8.18
C ILE A 78 -7.76 6.46 -7.05
N GLY A 79 -8.54 5.81 -6.18
CA GLY A 79 -8.02 4.94 -5.13
C GLY A 79 -7.34 3.67 -5.66
N LEU A 80 -7.93 3.00 -6.65
CA LEU A 80 -7.35 1.80 -7.28
C LEU A 80 -6.10 2.13 -8.11
N LEU A 81 -6.09 3.24 -8.84
CA LEU A 81 -4.91 3.71 -9.58
C LEU A 81 -3.79 4.16 -8.63
N GLY A 82 -4.13 4.82 -7.51
CA GLY A 82 -3.16 5.19 -6.47
C GLY A 82 -2.47 3.97 -5.85
N VAL A 83 -3.25 2.97 -5.42
CA VAL A 83 -2.70 1.72 -4.85
C VAL A 83 -1.85 0.97 -5.88
N GLY A 84 -2.28 0.89 -7.14
CA GLY A 84 -1.49 0.26 -8.21
C GLY A 84 -0.15 0.95 -8.47
N ILE A 85 -0.12 2.29 -8.44
CA ILE A 85 1.11 3.09 -8.61
C ILE A 85 2.04 2.95 -7.39
N GLN A 86 1.51 2.95 -6.16
CA GLN A 86 2.31 2.74 -4.95
C GLN A 86 2.88 1.32 -4.85
N VAL A 87 2.13 0.30 -5.24
CA VAL A 87 2.64 -1.08 -5.29
C VAL A 87 3.67 -1.22 -6.42
N GLY A 88 3.45 -0.61 -7.59
CA GLY A 88 4.41 -0.64 -8.70
C GLY A 88 5.74 0.05 -8.40
N ALA A 89 5.71 1.23 -7.75
CA ALA A 89 6.91 1.97 -7.36
C ALA A 89 7.70 1.24 -6.26
N ALA A 90 7.02 0.73 -5.23
CA ALA A 90 7.65 -0.07 -4.17
C ALA A 90 8.34 -1.34 -4.69
N LEU A 91 7.76 -1.99 -5.71
CA LEU A 91 8.39 -3.13 -6.37
C LEU A 91 9.67 -2.73 -7.12
N SER A 92 9.69 -1.58 -7.81
CA SER A 92 10.90 -1.10 -8.49
C SER A 92 12.04 -0.71 -7.55
N GLU A 93 11.74 -0.10 -6.41
CA GLU A 93 12.72 0.34 -5.41
C GLU A 93 13.35 -0.86 -4.68
N SER A 94 12.54 -1.87 -4.40
CA SER A 94 13.03 -3.12 -3.76
C SER A 94 14.00 -3.90 -4.66
N VAL A 95 13.79 -3.92 -5.98
CA VAL A 95 14.71 -4.60 -6.92
C VAL A 95 16.09 -3.97 -6.91
N LEU A 96 16.17 -2.62 -6.90
CA LEU A 96 17.44 -1.91 -6.87
C LEU A 96 18.23 -2.22 -5.58
N LEU A 97 17.56 -2.25 -4.43
CA LEU A 97 18.18 -2.59 -3.15
C LEU A 97 18.70 -4.04 -3.11
N VAL A 98 17.94 -4.97 -3.68
CA VAL A 98 18.37 -6.39 -3.79
C VAL A 98 19.61 -6.50 -4.66
N VAL A 99 19.65 -5.83 -5.82
CA VAL A 99 20.81 -5.86 -6.72
C VAL A 99 22.04 -5.23 -6.05
N LEU A 100 21.89 -4.07 -5.40
CA LEU A 100 23.00 -3.42 -4.67
C LEU A 100 23.54 -4.30 -3.55
N THR A 101 22.65 -4.89 -2.75
CA THR A 101 23.03 -5.79 -1.64
C THR A 101 23.72 -7.04 -2.18
N PHE A 102 23.23 -7.58 -3.30
CA PHE A 102 23.84 -8.73 -3.96
C PHE A 102 25.26 -8.42 -4.46
N LEU A 103 25.46 -7.30 -5.16
CA LEU A 103 26.79 -6.86 -5.61
C LEU A 103 27.73 -6.60 -4.43
N TYR A 104 27.22 -6.01 -3.35
CA TYR A 104 27.98 -5.81 -2.11
C TYR A 104 28.46 -7.14 -1.52
N ILE A 105 27.59 -8.15 -1.42
CA ILE A 105 27.95 -9.48 -0.91
C ILE A 105 29.02 -10.14 -1.79
N LEU A 106 28.91 -10.05 -3.12
CA LEU A 106 29.93 -10.58 -4.03
C LEU A 106 31.28 -9.87 -3.82
N PHE A 107 31.28 -8.55 -3.69
CA PHE A 107 32.49 -7.77 -3.44
C PHE A 107 33.13 -8.09 -2.08
N CYS A 108 32.33 -8.28 -1.03
CA CYS A 108 32.85 -8.71 0.27
C CYS A 108 33.48 -10.10 0.20
N ASN A 109 32.85 -11.06 -0.49
CA ASN A 109 33.42 -12.40 -0.65
C ASN A 109 34.72 -12.39 -1.47
N LEU A 110 34.80 -11.55 -2.51
CA LEU A 110 36.03 -11.30 -3.26
C LEU A 110 37.15 -10.79 -2.34
N ALA A 111 36.87 -9.75 -1.57
CA ALA A 111 37.85 -9.18 -0.63
C ALA A 111 38.26 -10.20 0.45
N ILE A 112 37.34 -11.02 0.95
CA ILE A 112 37.65 -12.12 1.87
C ILE A 112 38.60 -13.12 1.20
N ALA A 113 38.32 -13.55 -0.03
CA ALA A 113 39.17 -14.50 -0.74
C ALA A 113 40.59 -13.95 -1.00
N ASP A 114 40.71 -12.67 -1.33
CA ASP A 114 42.00 -11.98 -1.45
C ASP A 114 42.77 -12.01 -0.12
N ARG A 115 42.08 -11.78 1.00
CA ARG A 115 42.69 -11.86 2.33
C ARG A 115 43.11 -13.28 2.68
N LEU A 116 42.36 -14.29 2.24
CA LEU A 116 42.73 -15.70 2.41
C LEU A 116 43.92 -16.12 1.52
N GLY A 117 44.40 -15.25 0.63
CA GLY A 117 45.52 -15.53 -0.26
C GLY A 117 45.16 -16.42 -1.45
N ALA A 118 43.91 -16.34 -1.93
CA ALA A 118 43.49 -17.12 -3.08
C ALA A 118 44.08 -16.57 -4.39
N ASP A 119 44.62 -17.45 -5.25
CA ASP A 119 45.24 -17.06 -6.52
C ASP A 119 44.24 -16.46 -7.53
N ASN A 120 42.95 -16.82 -7.42
CA ASN A 120 41.89 -16.47 -8.37
C ASN A 120 40.65 -15.88 -7.69
N SER A 121 40.81 -14.97 -6.74
CA SER A 121 39.69 -14.35 -6.00
C SER A 121 38.60 -13.75 -6.89
N ILE A 122 38.95 -13.31 -8.11
CA ILE A 122 37.99 -12.79 -9.11
C ILE A 122 36.84 -13.80 -9.38
N LEU A 123 37.07 -15.10 -9.18
CA LEU A 123 36.05 -16.15 -9.31
C LEU A 123 34.88 -15.98 -8.33
N GLN A 124 35.04 -15.23 -7.23
CA GLN A 124 33.94 -14.90 -6.31
C GLN A 124 32.85 -14.01 -6.94
N LEU A 125 33.14 -13.27 -8.02
CA LEU A 125 32.13 -12.46 -8.72
C LEU A 125 31.08 -13.31 -9.44
N ILE A 126 31.41 -14.57 -9.77
CA ILE A 126 30.49 -15.48 -10.44
C ILE A 126 29.67 -16.20 -9.35
N PRO A 127 28.35 -15.96 -9.24
CA PRO A 127 27.57 -16.42 -8.08
C PRO A 127 27.59 -17.94 -7.89
N ILE A 128 27.56 -18.67 -9.00
CA ILE A 128 27.56 -20.14 -8.99
C ILE A 128 28.91 -20.66 -8.52
N VAL A 129 30.02 -20.04 -8.93
CA VAL A 129 31.39 -20.48 -8.62
C VAL A 129 31.84 -20.02 -7.24
N ASN A 130 31.28 -18.90 -6.73
CA ASN A 130 31.64 -18.30 -5.45
C ASN A 130 31.67 -19.34 -4.30
N VAL A 131 30.63 -20.14 -4.15
CA VAL A 131 30.55 -21.15 -3.07
C VAL A 131 31.65 -22.20 -3.18
N PHE A 132 31.88 -22.72 -4.39
CA PHE A 132 32.90 -23.75 -4.64
C PHE A 132 34.32 -23.19 -4.44
N HIS A 133 34.57 -21.98 -4.93
CA HIS A 133 35.85 -21.32 -4.78
C HIS A 133 36.13 -20.98 -3.32
N LEU A 134 35.13 -20.49 -2.57
CA LEU A 134 35.28 -20.19 -1.15
C LEU A 134 35.59 -21.45 -0.33
N CYS A 135 34.97 -22.59 -0.65
CA CYS A 135 35.32 -23.89 -0.04
C CYS A 135 36.79 -24.23 -0.26
N TRP A 136 37.30 -24.02 -1.47
CA TRP A 136 38.70 -24.26 -1.80
C TRP A 136 39.63 -23.32 -1.02
N CYS A 137 39.29 -22.03 -0.90
CA CYS A 137 40.07 -21.06 -0.12
C CYS A 137 40.23 -21.48 1.35
N VAL A 138 39.19 -22.09 1.94
CA VAL A 138 39.19 -22.51 3.35
C VAL A 138 39.64 -23.96 3.59
N ASP A 139 40.25 -24.60 2.58
CA ASP A 139 40.69 -26.00 2.63
C ASP A 139 39.55 -27.00 2.94
N LEU A 140 38.32 -26.66 2.54
CA LEU A 140 37.17 -27.57 2.60
C LEU A 140 37.02 -28.36 1.29
N PRO A 141 36.50 -29.59 1.34
CA PRO A 141 36.29 -30.38 0.14
C PRO A 141 35.27 -29.68 -0.78
N VAL A 142 35.66 -29.44 -2.04
CA VAL A 142 34.85 -28.69 -3.03
C VAL A 142 33.47 -29.33 -3.27
N TRP A 143 33.34 -30.65 -3.08
CA TRP A 143 32.05 -31.35 -3.12
C TRP A 143 31.03 -30.79 -2.10
N MET A 144 31.48 -30.18 -1.00
CA MET A 144 30.60 -29.54 -0.04
C MET A 144 29.81 -28.37 -0.65
N GLY A 145 30.30 -27.77 -1.73
CA GLY A 145 29.56 -26.75 -2.47
C GLY A 145 28.22 -27.26 -3.01
N PHE A 146 28.07 -28.58 -3.27
CA PHE A 146 26.78 -29.16 -3.68
C PHE A 146 25.73 -29.14 -2.57
N LEU A 147 26.13 -29.10 -1.29
CA LEU A 147 25.19 -29.01 -0.16
C LEU A 147 24.42 -27.69 -0.16
N PHE A 148 24.93 -26.65 -0.83
CA PHE A 148 24.22 -25.38 -1.01
C PHE A 148 22.91 -25.54 -1.80
N PHE A 149 22.81 -26.52 -2.69
CA PHE A 149 21.59 -26.78 -3.47
C PHE A 149 20.52 -27.55 -2.69
N VAL A 150 20.84 -28.09 -1.51
CA VAL A 150 19.90 -28.83 -0.66
C VAL A 150 19.38 -27.89 0.44
N PRO A 151 18.12 -27.43 0.42
CA PRO A 151 17.65 -26.32 1.26
C PRO A 151 17.89 -26.48 2.77
N LEU A 152 17.62 -27.67 3.31
CA LEU A 152 17.79 -27.94 4.75
C LEU A 152 19.26 -27.99 5.16
N VAL A 153 20.12 -28.55 4.29
CA VAL A 153 21.54 -28.70 4.57
C VAL A 153 22.30 -27.41 4.30
N ASN A 154 21.81 -26.58 3.36
CA ASN A 154 22.37 -25.27 3.01
C ASN A 154 22.54 -24.37 4.24
N ILE A 155 21.52 -24.27 5.09
CA ILE A 155 21.57 -23.44 6.31
C ILE A 155 22.76 -23.83 7.20
N VAL A 156 22.90 -25.12 7.49
CA VAL A 156 24.00 -25.64 8.33
C VAL A 156 25.34 -25.49 7.62
N PHE A 157 25.37 -25.74 6.32
CA PHE A 157 26.57 -25.66 5.50
C PHE A 157 27.12 -24.23 5.42
N VAL A 158 26.28 -23.22 5.18
CA VAL A 158 26.68 -21.82 5.13
C VAL A 158 27.25 -21.37 6.48
N ALA A 159 26.59 -21.73 7.58
CA ALA A 159 27.11 -21.44 8.92
C ALA A 159 28.48 -22.09 9.14
N TYR A 160 28.65 -23.36 8.76
CA TYR A 160 29.91 -24.09 8.89
C TYR A 160 31.03 -23.48 8.02
N LEU A 161 30.73 -23.15 6.76
CA LEU A 161 31.64 -22.54 5.81
C LEU A 161 32.17 -21.21 6.35
N TYR A 162 31.28 -20.31 6.79
CA TYR A 162 31.69 -19.01 7.33
C TYR A 162 32.34 -19.10 8.72
N CYS A 163 32.01 -20.11 9.54
CA CYS A 163 32.80 -20.39 10.75
C CYS A 163 34.26 -20.72 10.39
N ARG A 164 34.48 -21.44 9.29
CA ARG A 164 35.84 -21.79 8.85
C ARG A 164 36.58 -20.60 8.26
N VAL A 165 35.90 -19.78 7.46
CA VAL A 165 36.40 -18.47 6.99
C VAL A 165 36.82 -17.61 8.19
N ALA A 166 35.93 -17.43 9.18
CA ALA A 166 36.20 -16.63 10.37
C ALA A 166 37.43 -17.14 11.15
N ASN A 167 37.56 -18.46 11.31
CA ASN A 167 38.73 -19.06 11.98
C ASN A 167 40.05 -18.76 11.26
N GLN A 168 40.07 -18.83 9.92
CA GLN A 168 41.28 -18.53 9.15
C GLN A 168 41.63 -17.04 9.15
N LEU A 169 40.61 -16.19 9.33
CA LEU A 169 40.74 -14.75 9.52
C LEU A 169 41.01 -14.34 10.99
N GLY A 170 41.20 -15.30 11.91
CA GLY A 170 41.46 -15.02 13.32
C GLY A 170 40.30 -14.39 14.09
N LYS A 171 39.06 -14.56 13.59
CA LYS A 171 37.83 -14.04 14.20
C LYS A 171 37.09 -15.13 14.96
N PRO A 172 36.23 -14.76 15.95
CA PRO A 172 35.46 -15.74 16.70
C PRO A 172 34.53 -16.54 15.78
N THR A 173 34.46 -17.86 15.98
CA THR A 173 33.59 -18.78 15.23
C THR A 173 32.13 -18.36 15.22
N LEU A 174 31.66 -17.73 16.30
CA LEU A 174 30.30 -17.22 16.43
C LEU A 174 29.94 -16.24 15.30
N SER A 175 30.91 -15.47 14.78
CA SER A 175 30.69 -14.55 13.65
C SER A 175 30.24 -15.27 12.38
N GLY A 176 30.66 -16.53 12.18
CA GLY A 176 30.21 -17.37 11.07
C GLY A 176 28.79 -17.91 11.23
N VAL A 177 28.33 -18.14 12.46
CA VAL A 177 26.95 -18.56 12.72
C VAL A 177 25.97 -17.39 12.57
N LEU A 178 26.37 -16.19 13.00
CA LEU A 178 25.53 -14.99 12.91
C LEU A 178 25.23 -14.57 11.46
N ILE A 179 26.00 -15.05 10.48
CA ILE A 179 25.74 -14.82 9.05
C ILE A 179 24.39 -15.39 8.59
N LEU A 180 23.81 -16.35 9.30
CA LEU A 180 22.48 -16.87 9.00
C LEU A 180 21.37 -15.84 9.16
N ILE A 181 21.59 -14.79 9.96
CA ILE A 181 20.63 -13.72 10.15
C ILE A 181 20.79 -12.74 8.98
N PRO A 182 19.83 -12.62 8.05
CA PRO A 182 20.01 -11.86 6.80
C PRO A 182 20.41 -10.40 7.02
N LEU A 183 19.84 -9.76 8.05
CA LEU A 183 20.15 -8.38 8.40
C LEU A 183 21.56 -8.23 8.99
N ALA A 184 22.03 -9.22 9.75
CA ALA A 184 23.37 -9.20 10.32
C ALA A 184 24.43 -9.59 9.28
N ASN A 185 24.10 -10.45 8.33
CA ASN A 185 24.97 -10.97 7.28
C ASN A 185 25.75 -9.85 6.57
N THR A 186 25.03 -8.81 6.11
CA THR A 186 25.64 -7.69 5.37
C THR A 186 26.70 -6.96 6.20
N PHE A 187 26.41 -6.65 7.46
CA PHE A 187 27.37 -6.01 8.36
C PHE A 187 28.52 -6.93 8.76
N LEU A 188 28.25 -8.23 8.96
CA LEU A 188 29.24 -9.22 9.34
C LEU A 188 30.24 -9.48 8.22
N LEU A 189 29.80 -9.54 6.97
CA LEU A 189 30.69 -9.65 5.81
C LEU A 189 31.65 -8.46 5.75
N GLY A 190 31.16 -7.24 5.98
CA GLY A 190 32.03 -6.05 6.12
C GLY A 190 33.00 -6.16 7.30
N TYR A 191 32.55 -6.67 8.45
CA TYR A 191 33.39 -6.90 9.62
C TYR A 191 34.49 -7.96 9.36
N LEU A 192 34.17 -9.03 8.63
CA LEU A 192 35.11 -10.07 8.22
C LEU A 192 36.13 -9.53 7.21
N VAL A 193 35.73 -8.67 6.28
CA VAL A 193 36.67 -8.00 5.35
C VAL A 193 37.70 -7.13 6.09
N SER A 194 37.32 -6.51 7.21
CA SER A 194 38.22 -5.68 8.02
C SER A 194 39.25 -6.47 8.83
N SER A 195 39.26 -7.81 8.74
CA SER A 195 40.17 -8.66 9.51
C SER A 195 41.54 -8.83 8.86
N GLU A 196 42.55 -9.12 9.67
CA GLU A 196 43.86 -9.57 9.19
C GLU A 196 43.86 -11.09 9.04
N SER A 197 44.31 -11.58 7.89
CA SER A 197 44.41 -13.03 7.63
C SER A 197 45.60 -13.64 8.37
N LEU A 198 45.37 -14.76 9.05
CA LEU A 198 46.40 -15.50 9.78
C LEU A 198 47.22 -16.44 8.89
N LYS A 199 46.71 -16.80 7.70
CA LYS A 199 47.30 -17.80 6.80
C LYS A 199 48.22 -17.14 5.77
N ARG A 200 49.27 -16.45 6.24
CA ARG A 200 50.29 -15.84 5.37
C ARG A 200 51.58 -16.65 5.37
#